data_AF-A0A0Z8DNX7-F1
#
_entry.id   AF-A0A0Z8DNX7-F1
#
_cell.length_a   1.000
_cell.length_b   1.000
_cell.length_c   1.000
_cell.angle_alpha   90.00
_cell.angle_beta   90.00
_cell.angle_gamma   90.00
#
_symmetry.space_group_name_H-M   'P 1'
#
loop_
_entity.id
_entity.type
_entity.pdbx_description
1 polymer ?
#
loop_
_entity_poly.entity_id
_entity_poly.type
_entity_poly.pdbx_seq_one_letter_code
_entity_poly.pdbx_strand_id
1 'polypeptide(L)'
;MKWLLACPDAVLYDLGCQSGKFLRTLHALPIDQSQRDWNSFYQAKIDNKLAAYQAASHSYPNGQAMIDFVQANRHLLEGRPIAYHHGDFHTGNFLLGRDGKLKILDFDRYDIGDPWEEFNRLIFTVDLSPAFARGQVDAYFDGAIPEEFWKLMALYVTVNSLGALSWAEQVDSEQIPLMKLQAQKISEWYEYFNHHLPKWYM
;
A
#
# COMPACT_ATOMS: atom_id res chain seq x y z
N MET A 1 -19.06 -1.67 -3.30
CA MET A 1 -18.47 -0.31 -3.45
C MET A 1 -19.19 0.61 -4.44
N LYS A 2 -20.51 0.44 -4.70
CA LYS A 2 -21.24 1.28 -5.67
C LYS A 2 -21.24 2.79 -5.36
N TRP A 3 -21.01 3.16 -4.09
CA TRP A 3 -21.00 4.57 -3.67
C TRP A 3 -19.79 5.34 -4.20
N LEU A 4 -18.62 4.71 -4.34
CA LEU A 4 -17.41 5.36 -4.85
C LEU A 4 -17.59 5.88 -6.28
N LEU A 5 -18.26 5.09 -7.13
CA LEU A 5 -18.49 5.44 -8.53
C LEU A 5 -19.62 6.47 -8.74
N ALA A 6 -20.35 6.81 -7.68
CA ALA A 6 -21.51 7.71 -7.74
C ALA A 6 -21.21 9.11 -7.19
N CYS A 7 -20.05 9.32 -6.57
CA CYS A 7 -19.68 10.57 -5.93
C CYS A 7 -18.78 11.42 -6.85
N PRO A 8 -18.94 12.76 -6.86
CA PRO A 8 -17.98 13.65 -7.51
C PRO A 8 -16.59 13.55 -6.86
N ASP A 9 -15.54 13.85 -7.62
CA ASP A 9 -14.14 13.81 -7.15
C ASP A 9 -13.90 14.63 -5.88
N ALA A 10 -14.53 15.79 -5.73
CA ALA A 10 -14.41 16.60 -4.50
C ALA A 10 -14.93 15.85 -3.26
N VAL A 11 -16.05 15.12 -3.40
CA VAL A 11 -16.59 14.30 -2.32
C VAL A 11 -15.66 13.11 -2.04
N LEU A 12 -15.12 12.50 -3.09
CA LEU A 12 -14.17 11.39 -2.95
C LEU A 12 -12.87 11.83 -2.27
N TYR A 13 -12.37 13.02 -2.59
CA TYR A 13 -11.23 13.63 -1.93
C TYR A 13 -11.50 13.86 -0.43
N ASP A 14 -12.66 14.42 -0.08
CA ASP A 14 -13.04 14.63 1.33
C ASP A 14 -13.19 13.31 2.10
N LEU A 15 -13.72 12.26 1.46
CA LEU A 15 -13.79 10.93 2.06
C LEU A 15 -12.38 10.32 2.21
N GLY A 16 -11.51 10.50 1.22
CA GLY A 16 -10.08 10.20 1.36
C GLY A 16 -9.47 10.91 2.56
N CYS A 17 -9.77 12.20 2.74
CA CYS A 17 -9.28 12.95 3.90
C CYS A 17 -9.75 12.35 5.23
N GLN A 18 -10.97 11.81 5.29
CA GLN A 18 -11.45 11.11 6.49
C GLN A 18 -10.66 9.82 6.75
N SER A 19 -10.34 9.04 5.73
CA SER A 19 -9.54 7.81 5.89
C SER A 19 -8.09 8.13 6.30
N GLY A 20 -7.47 9.16 5.72
CA GLY A 20 -6.14 9.61 6.09
C GLY A 20 -6.04 10.08 7.54
N LYS A 21 -7.01 10.86 8.01
CA LYS A 21 -7.11 11.32 9.41
C LYS A 21 -7.29 10.15 10.38
N PHE A 22 -8.08 9.15 9.99
CA PHE A 22 -8.24 7.94 10.79
C PHE A 22 -6.90 7.21 10.94
N LEU A 23 -6.19 6.94 9.83
CA LEU A 23 -4.88 6.27 9.90
C LEU A 23 -3.88 7.04 10.74
N ARG A 24 -3.83 8.37 10.59
CA ARG A 24 -2.95 9.21 11.42
C ARG A 24 -3.26 9.05 12.90
N THR A 25 -4.54 8.93 13.26
CA THR A 25 -4.98 8.73 14.65
C THR A 25 -4.59 7.34 15.15
N LEU A 26 -4.82 6.29 14.35
CA LEU A 26 -4.46 4.91 14.68
C LEU A 26 -2.95 4.76 14.87
N HIS A 27 -2.16 5.31 13.94
CA HIS A 27 -0.70 5.21 13.94
C HIS A 27 -0.04 6.06 15.03
N ALA A 28 -0.76 7.04 15.59
CA ALA A 28 -0.29 7.87 16.69
C ALA A 28 -0.53 7.24 18.08
N LEU A 29 -1.23 6.10 18.16
CA LEU A 29 -1.41 5.40 19.43
C LEU A 29 -0.05 4.93 19.98
N PRO A 30 0.20 5.09 21.29
CA PRO A 30 1.49 4.73 21.88
C PRO A 30 1.71 3.22 21.80
N ILE A 31 2.89 2.83 21.35
CA ILE A 31 3.35 1.44 21.30
C ILE A 31 4.81 1.36 21.73
N ASP A 32 5.14 0.30 22.47
CA ASP A 32 6.52 -0.04 22.82
C ASP A 32 7.28 -0.45 21.56
N GLN A 33 8.22 0.40 21.13
CA GLN A 33 9.03 0.21 19.92
C GLN A 33 9.92 -1.04 19.99
N SER A 34 10.14 -1.62 21.18
CA SER A 34 10.91 -2.87 21.33
C SER A 34 10.13 -4.13 20.92
N GLN A 35 8.82 -4.03 20.69
CA GLN A 35 8.00 -5.19 20.31
C GLN A 35 8.38 -5.81 18.97
N ARG A 36 8.94 -5.01 18.04
CA ARG A 36 9.38 -5.49 16.73
C ARG A 36 10.47 -4.61 16.17
N ASP A 37 11.61 -5.21 15.83
CA ASP A 37 12.56 -4.60 14.91
C ASP A 37 12.00 -4.70 13.49
N TRP A 38 11.44 -3.59 13.00
CA TRP A 38 10.82 -3.54 11.68
C TRP A 38 11.81 -3.87 10.55
N ASN A 39 13.05 -3.40 10.66
CA ASN A 39 14.06 -3.63 9.64
C ASN A 39 14.27 -5.15 9.47
N SER A 40 14.72 -5.84 10.52
CA SER A 40 14.97 -7.29 10.45
C SER A 40 13.73 -8.09 10.04
N PHE A 41 12.56 -7.74 10.56
CA PHE A 41 11.30 -8.40 10.21
C PHE A 41 10.97 -8.25 8.72
N TYR A 42 11.04 -7.04 8.20
CA TYR A 42 10.67 -6.77 6.82
C TYR A 42 11.75 -7.21 5.83
N GLN A 43 13.04 -7.23 6.22
CA GLN A 43 14.09 -7.86 5.42
C GLN A 43 13.77 -9.35 5.17
N ALA A 44 13.40 -10.09 6.23
CA ALA A 44 12.98 -11.49 6.07
C ALA A 44 11.72 -11.63 5.20
N LYS A 45 10.76 -10.69 5.31
CA LYS A 45 9.56 -10.64 4.46
C LYS A 45 9.93 -10.44 2.98
N ILE A 46 10.89 -9.56 2.69
CA ILE A 46 11.43 -9.37 1.33
C ILE A 46 12.05 -10.66 0.82
N ASP A 47 12.98 -11.25 1.58
CA ASP A 47 13.71 -12.44 1.13
C ASP A 47 12.75 -13.62 0.83
N ASN A 48 11.75 -13.83 1.70
CA ASN A 48 10.72 -14.84 1.49
C ASN A 48 9.89 -14.59 0.22
N LYS A 49 9.46 -13.34 -0.01
CA LYS A 49 8.67 -12.99 -1.20
C LYS A 49 9.48 -13.10 -2.49
N LEU A 50 10.75 -12.70 -2.47
CA LEU A 50 11.64 -12.84 -3.61
C LEU A 50 11.91 -14.31 -3.95
N ALA A 51 12.20 -15.13 -2.95
CA ALA A 51 12.40 -16.57 -3.15
C ALA A 51 11.14 -17.25 -3.70
N ALA A 52 9.97 -16.93 -3.15
CA ALA A 52 8.69 -17.46 -3.64
C ALA A 52 8.38 -17.01 -5.08
N TYR A 53 8.71 -15.77 -5.43
CA TYR A 53 8.53 -15.24 -6.78
C TYR A 53 9.49 -15.89 -7.79
N GLN A 54 10.74 -16.12 -7.40
CA GLN A 54 11.72 -16.78 -8.26
C GLN A 54 11.42 -18.27 -8.49
N ALA A 55 10.75 -18.92 -7.55
CA ALA A 55 10.30 -20.31 -7.67
C ALA A 55 8.95 -20.45 -8.41
N ALA A 56 8.24 -19.36 -8.65
CA ALA A 56 6.93 -19.33 -9.28
C ALA A 56 7.01 -19.73 -10.76
N SER A 57 5.91 -20.29 -11.30
CA SER A 57 5.84 -20.68 -12.71
C SER A 57 5.53 -19.49 -13.63
N HIS A 58 4.92 -18.43 -13.10
CA HIS A 58 4.66 -17.18 -13.79
C HIS A 58 5.59 -16.08 -13.29
N SER A 59 5.80 -15.11 -14.17
CA SER A 59 6.55 -13.91 -13.89
C SER A 59 5.84 -12.70 -14.50
N TYR A 60 6.21 -11.52 -13.98
CA TYR A 60 5.89 -10.25 -14.60
C TYR A 60 6.87 -9.94 -15.73
N PRO A 61 6.41 -9.31 -16.83
CA PRO A 61 7.29 -8.88 -17.92
C PRO A 61 8.49 -8.04 -17.45
N ASN A 62 8.31 -7.21 -16.43
CA ASN A 62 9.35 -6.37 -15.84
C ASN A 62 9.82 -6.85 -14.46
N GLY A 63 9.63 -8.13 -14.14
CA GLY A 63 9.90 -8.68 -12.81
C GLY A 63 11.34 -8.46 -12.32
N GLN A 64 12.34 -8.57 -13.21
CA GLN A 64 13.73 -8.32 -12.82
C GLN A 64 13.95 -6.87 -12.36
N ALA A 65 13.40 -5.88 -13.08
CA ALA A 65 13.50 -4.48 -12.69
C ALA A 65 12.83 -4.21 -11.33
N MET A 66 11.73 -4.90 -11.02
CA MET A 66 11.10 -4.84 -9.70
C MET A 66 12.01 -5.42 -8.60
N ILE A 67 12.66 -6.56 -8.87
CA ILE A 67 13.61 -7.17 -7.93
C ILE A 67 14.80 -6.25 -7.68
N ASP A 68 15.40 -5.72 -8.76
CA ASP A 68 16.55 -4.80 -8.67
C ASP A 68 16.18 -3.54 -7.88
N PHE A 69 14.99 -2.99 -8.13
CA PHE A 69 14.47 -1.85 -7.37
C PHE A 69 14.33 -2.17 -5.88
N VAL A 70 13.75 -3.32 -5.52
CA VAL A 70 13.63 -3.74 -4.11
C VAL A 70 15.00 -3.88 -3.46
N GLN A 71 15.96 -4.54 -4.11
CA GLN A 71 17.30 -4.72 -3.56
C GLN A 71 18.03 -3.39 -3.38
N ALA A 72 17.89 -2.46 -4.33
CA ALA A 72 18.50 -1.14 -4.24
C ALA A 72 17.90 -0.27 -3.11
N ASN A 73 16.64 -0.49 -2.74
CA ASN A 73 15.90 0.39 -1.83
C ASN A 73 15.60 -0.23 -0.45
N ARG A 74 15.85 -1.52 -0.21
CA ARG A 74 15.55 -2.19 1.07
C ARG A 74 16.26 -1.59 2.30
N HIS A 75 17.31 -0.79 2.09
CA HIS A 75 17.98 -0.04 3.15
C HIS A 75 17.09 1.05 3.78
N LEU A 76 16.05 1.52 3.08
CA LEU A 76 15.09 2.52 3.58
C LEU A 76 14.29 2.03 4.81
N LEU A 77 14.33 0.74 5.11
CA LEU A 77 13.67 0.14 6.27
C LEU A 77 14.44 0.37 7.58
N GLU A 78 15.69 0.81 7.50
CA GLU A 78 16.53 1.08 8.67
C GLU A 78 15.96 2.23 9.51
N GLY A 79 15.82 2.00 10.82
CA GLY A 79 15.37 3.02 11.77
C GLY A 79 13.88 3.38 11.68
N ARG A 80 13.09 2.67 10.86
CA ARG A 80 11.65 2.91 10.77
C ARG A 80 10.95 2.53 12.07
N PRO A 81 10.01 3.37 12.57
CA PRO A 81 9.25 3.07 13.77
C PRO A 81 8.20 1.99 13.50
N ILE A 82 7.58 1.49 14.56
CA ILE A 82 6.36 0.67 14.47
C ILE A 82 5.14 1.40 15.04
N ALA A 83 3.98 1.08 14.48
CA ALA A 83 2.67 1.56 14.87
C ALA A 83 1.64 0.43 14.79
N TYR A 84 0.49 0.60 15.46
CA TYR A 84 -0.65 -0.30 15.27
C TYR A 84 -1.23 -0.15 13.86
N HIS A 85 -1.45 -1.26 13.19
CA HIS A 85 -2.05 -1.33 11.86
C HIS A 85 -3.49 -1.81 11.95
N HIS A 86 -4.31 -1.37 11.01
CA HIS A 86 -5.54 -2.06 10.65
C HIS A 86 -5.21 -3.38 9.94
N GLY A 87 -4.16 -3.40 9.12
CA GLY A 87 -3.64 -4.59 8.45
C GLY A 87 -4.33 -4.99 7.15
N ASP A 88 -5.47 -4.38 6.81
CA ASP A 88 -6.14 -4.51 5.51
C ASP A 88 -6.90 -3.23 5.12
N PHE A 89 -6.20 -2.10 5.19
CA PHE A 89 -6.84 -0.79 5.03
C PHE A 89 -7.02 -0.41 3.55
N HIS A 90 -8.19 -0.73 3.00
CA HIS A 90 -8.57 -0.32 1.66
C HIS A 90 -10.06 -0.04 1.55
N THR A 91 -10.46 0.58 0.44
CA THR A 91 -11.83 1.00 0.17
C THR A 91 -12.88 -0.13 0.17
N GLY A 92 -12.45 -1.40 0.10
CA GLY A 92 -13.33 -2.57 0.25
C GLY A 92 -13.86 -2.73 1.67
N ASN A 93 -13.10 -2.25 2.66
CA ASN A 93 -13.41 -2.32 4.08
C ASN A 93 -14.05 -1.02 4.61
N PHE A 94 -14.49 -0.13 3.71
CA PHE A 94 -15.14 1.14 4.06
C PHE A 94 -16.63 1.15 3.69
N LEU A 95 -17.45 1.72 4.58
CA LEU A 95 -18.85 2.07 4.30
C LEU A 95 -19.05 3.58 4.35
N LEU A 96 -19.87 4.11 3.43
CA LEU A 96 -20.36 5.47 3.51
C LEU A 96 -21.68 5.49 4.31
N GLY A 97 -21.65 6.10 5.48
CA GLY A 97 -22.85 6.32 6.29
C GLY A 97 -23.80 7.33 5.66
N ARG A 98 -25.08 7.28 6.04
CA ARG A 98 -26.08 8.30 5.64
C ARG A 98 -25.75 9.70 6.17
N ASP A 99 -24.88 9.78 7.18
CA ASP A 99 -24.31 11.00 7.73
C ASP A 99 -23.16 11.58 6.86
N GLY A 100 -22.86 10.96 5.72
CA GLY A 100 -21.77 11.37 4.84
C GLY A 100 -20.38 11.03 5.38
N LYS A 101 -20.29 10.21 6.44
CA LYS A 101 -19.01 9.83 7.06
C LYS A 101 -18.58 8.43 6.68
N LEU A 102 -17.28 8.23 6.51
CA LEU A 102 -16.71 6.90 6.38
C LEU A 102 -16.81 6.13 7.70
N LYS A 103 -17.15 4.85 7.59
CA LYS A 103 -17.05 3.84 8.64
C LYS A 103 -16.04 2.80 8.17
N ILE A 104 -15.09 2.48 9.04
CA ILE A 104 -14.00 1.54 8.77
C ILE A 104 -14.33 0.24 9.50
N LEU A 105 -14.24 -0.87 8.78
CA LEU A 105 -14.62 -2.21 9.23
C LEU A 105 -13.44 -3.16 9.11
N ASP A 106 -13.58 -4.37 9.66
CA ASP A 106 -12.69 -5.50 9.41
C ASP A 106 -11.27 -5.38 10.00
N PHE A 107 -11.21 -5.15 11.31
CA PHE A 107 -9.95 -5.10 12.09
C PHE A 107 -9.42 -6.50 12.47
N ASP A 108 -9.83 -7.58 11.79
CA ASP A 108 -9.43 -8.95 12.13
C ASP A 108 -7.98 -9.28 11.74
N ARG A 109 -7.42 -8.52 10.79
CA ARG A 109 -6.04 -8.61 10.30
C ARG A 109 -5.07 -7.62 10.95
N TYR A 110 -5.45 -7.01 12.08
CA TYR A 110 -4.59 -6.06 12.78
C TYR A 110 -3.19 -6.63 13.05
N ASP A 111 -2.17 -5.78 12.96
CA ASP A 111 -0.77 -6.12 13.28
C ASP A 111 -0.03 -4.85 13.73
N ILE A 112 1.29 -4.92 13.83
CA ILE A 112 2.19 -3.78 14.09
C ILE A 112 3.21 -3.67 12.95
N GLY A 113 3.52 -2.47 12.49
CA GLY A 113 4.50 -2.32 11.42
C GLY A 113 4.89 -0.86 11.19
N ASP A 114 5.72 -0.60 10.17
CA ASP A 114 5.95 0.78 9.75
C ASP A 114 4.61 1.39 9.33
N PRO A 115 4.19 2.50 9.95
CA PRO A 115 2.90 3.13 9.65
C PRO A 115 2.73 3.49 8.16
N TRP A 116 3.83 3.62 7.41
CA TRP A 116 3.76 3.89 5.97
C TRP A 116 3.60 2.63 5.12
N GLU A 117 3.83 1.43 5.67
CA GLU A 117 3.60 0.16 4.96
C GLU A 117 2.12 -0.05 4.65
N GLU A 118 1.20 0.44 5.49
CA GLU A 118 -0.23 0.25 5.30
C GLU A 118 -0.76 0.91 4.01
N PHE A 119 -0.03 1.90 3.48
CA PHE A 119 -0.32 2.53 2.18
C PHE A 119 -0.03 1.61 0.98
N ASN A 120 0.57 0.43 1.19
CA ASN A 120 0.75 -0.57 0.13
C ASN A 120 -0.59 -1.05 -0.48
N ARG A 121 -1.70 -0.84 0.23
CA ARG A 121 -3.06 -1.15 -0.21
C ARG A 121 -3.69 -0.07 -1.10
N LEU A 122 -3.02 1.06 -1.32
CA LEU A 122 -3.52 2.11 -2.22
C LEU A 122 -3.73 1.62 -3.66
N ILE A 123 -3.09 0.53 -4.08
CA ILE A 123 -3.37 -0.14 -5.37
C ILE A 123 -4.85 -0.44 -5.59
N PHE A 124 -5.59 -0.77 -4.52
CA PHE A 124 -7.04 -1.02 -4.59
C PHE A 124 -7.88 0.25 -4.58
N THR A 125 -7.29 1.39 -4.19
CA THR A 125 -7.97 2.68 -4.02
C THR A 125 -7.78 3.56 -5.25
N VAL A 126 -6.55 3.68 -5.75
CA VAL A 126 -6.20 4.52 -6.90
C VAL A 126 -6.97 4.14 -8.15
N ASP A 127 -7.15 2.84 -8.39
CA ASP A 127 -7.90 2.32 -9.54
C ASP A 127 -9.37 2.74 -9.56
N LEU A 128 -9.92 3.03 -8.38
CA LEU A 128 -11.32 3.44 -8.22
C LEU A 128 -11.46 4.94 -8.17
N SER A 129 -10.54 5.63 -7.50
CA SER A 129 -10.51 7.08 -7.42
C SER A 129 -9.13 7.59 -7.01
N PRO A 130 -8.37 8.20 -7.94
CA PRO A 130 -7.17 8.96 -7.61
C PRO A 130 -7.46 10.12 -6.64
N ALA A 131 -8.64 10.75 -6.75
CA ALA A 131 -9.06 11.82 -5.84
C ALA A 131 -9.15 11.33 -4.38
N PHE A 132 -9.72 10.15 -4.15
CA PHE A 132 -9.76 9.53 -2.82
C PHE A 132 -8.35 9.23 -2.32
N ALA A 133 -7.51 8.59 -3.14
CA ALA A 133 -6.14 8.25 -2.76
C ALA A 133 -5.31 9.49 -2.38
N ARG A 134 -5.44 10.59 -3.15
CA ARG A 134 -4.79 11.87 -2.84
C ARG A 134 -5.26 12.44 -1.50
N GLY A 135 -6.58 12.52 -1.29
CA GLY A 135 -7.13 13.00 -0.02
C GLY A 135 -6.66 12.19 1.19
N GLN A 136 -6.52 10.86 1.04
CA GLN A 136 -5.98 9.99 2.08
C GLN A 136 -4.53 10.32 2.43
N VAL A 137 -3.65 10.47 1.43
CA VAL A 137 -2.25 10.81 1.67
C VAL A 137 -2.12 12.23 2.23
N ASP A 138 -2.78 13.21 1.62
CA ASP A 138 -2.72 14.62 2.02
C ASP A 138 -3.12 14.79 3.49
N ALA A 139 -4.26 14.20 3.89
CA ALA A 139 -4.76 14.37 5.24
C ALA A 139 -3.99 13.56 6.29
N TYR A 140 -3.35 12.44 5.90
CA TYR A 140 -2.47 11.69 6.79
C TYR A 140 -1.23 12.51 7.18
N PHE A 141 -0.67 13.25 6.22
CA PHE A 141 0.53 14.07 6.41
C PHE A 141 0.24 15.55 6.72
N ASP A 142 -1.03 15.95 6.83
CA ASP A 142 -1.40 17.37 7.01
C ASP A 142 -0.88 18.29 5.88
N GLY A 143 -0.81 17.74 4.67
CA GLY A 143 -0.22 18.39 3.49
C GLY A 143 1.32 18.44 3.47
N ALA A 144 2.00 18.00 4.53
CA ALA A 144 3.46 18.01 4.64
C ALA A 144 4.05 16.61 4.39
N ILE A 145 3.94 16.13 3.15
CA ILE A 145 4.33 14.76 2.78
C ILE A 145 5.87 14.66 2.63
N PRO A 146 6.56 13.82 3.41
CA PRO A 146 8.00 13.64 3.28
C PRO A 146 8.39 12.97 1.97
N GLU A 147 9.53 13.35 1.37
CA GLU A 147 10.04 12.66 0.18
C GLU A 147 10.30 11.17 0.43
N GLU A 148 10.76 10.83 1.65
CA GLU A 148 11.02 9.46 2.09
C GLU A 148 9.77 8.57 2.03
N PHE A 149 8.58 9.14 2.29
CA PHE A 149 7.31 8.40 2.21
C PHE A 149 7.10 7.82 0.81
N TRP A 150 7.37 8.60 -0.24
CA TRP A 150 7.20 8.15 -1.61
C TRP A 150 8.16 7.03 -1.99
N LYS A 151 9.41 7.09 -1.53
CA LYS A 151 10.41 6.03 -1.73
C LYS A 151 9.99 4.73 -1.03
N LEU A 152 9.53 4.84 0.23
CA LEU A 152 9.04 3.69 1.01
C LEU A 152 7.75 3.11 0.43
N MET A 153 6.81 3.96 -0.01
CA MET A 153 5.59 3.49 -0.67
C MET A 153 5.91 2.70 -1.93
N ALA A 154 6.84 3.18 -2.76
CA ALA A 154 7.30 2.45 -3.94
C ALA A 154 7.91 1.10 -3.55
N LEU A 155 8.75 1.04 -2.51
CA LEU A 155 9.31 -0.22 -1.99
C LEU A 155 8.19 -1.17 -1.52
N TYR A 156 7.30 -0.71 -0.63
CA TYR A 156 6.25 -1.54 -0.05
C TYR A 156 5.28 -2.09 -1.09
N VAL A 157 4.83 -1.26 -2.03
CA VAL A 157 3.92 -1.67 -3.11
C VAL A 157 4.61 -2.68 -4.04
N THR A 158 5.88 -2.48 -4.40
CA THR A 158 6.63 -3.42 -5.25
C THR A 158 6.85 -4.76 -4.56
N VAL A 159 7.27 -4.76 -3.30
CA VAL A 159 7.40 -5.98 -2.49
C VAL A 159 6.05 -6.69 -2.37
N ASN A 160 4.96 -5.94 -2.18
CA ASN A 160 3.63 -6.53 -2.10
C ASN A 160 3.23 -7.21 -3.43
N SER A 161 3.43 -6.53 -4.55
CA SER A 161 3.14 -7.05 -5.89
C SER A 161 3.90 -8.34 -6.19
N LEU A 162 5.23 -8.39 -5.94
CA LEU A 162 6.03 -9.60 -6.16
C LEU A 162 5.47 -10.79 -5.37
N GLY A 163 5.15 -10.59 -4.08
CA GLY A 163 4.54 -11.66 -3.27
C GLY A 163 3.12 -12.04 -3.71
N ALA A 164 2.36 -11.11 -4.30
CA ALA A 164 0.98 -11.34 -4.70
C ALA A 164 0.86 -12.33 -5.88
N LEU A 165 1.83 -12.33 -6.81
CA LEU A 165 1.85 -13.32 -7.89
C LEU A 165 2.05 -14.74 -7.36
N SER A 166 3.06 -14.94 -6.49
CA SER A 166 3.33 -16.25 -5.88
C SER A 166 2.16 -16.73 -5.04
N TRP A 167 1.49 -15.83 -4.32
CA TRP A 167 0.28 -16.16 -3.57
C TRP A 167 -0.85 -16.60 -4.51
N ALA A 168 -1.10 -15.86 -5.60
CA ALA A 168 -2.14 -16.21 -6.57
C ALA A 168 -1.88 -17.60 -7.17
N GLU A 169 -0.65 -17.93 -7.52
CA GLU A 169 -0.33 -19.29 -8.00
C GLU A 169 -0.63 -20.41 -7.00
N GLN A 170 -0.35 -20.18 -5.73
CA GLN A 170 -0.48 -21.21 -4.69
C GLN A 170 -1.91 -21.34 -4.17
N VAL A 171 -2.67 -20.26 -4.19
CA VAL A 171 -3.95 -20.16 -3.45
C VAL A 171 -5.13 -19.92 -4.38
N ASP A 172 -4.99 -19.05 -5.38
CA ASP A 172 -6.09 -18.63 -6.25
C ASP A 172 -5.59 -18.24 -7.64
N SER A 173 -5.38 -19.25 -8.49
CA SER A 173 -4.78 -19.06 -9.82
C SER A 173 -5.63 -18.19 -10.74
N GLU A 174 -6.92 -18.04 -10.45
CA GLU A 174 -7.82 -17.16 -11.21
C GLU A 174 -7.46 -15.68 -11.03
N GLN A 175 -6.72 -15.32 -9.97
CA GLN A 175 -6.26 -13.96 -9.71
C GLN A 175 -4.98 -13.57 -10.47
N ILE A 176 -4.27 -14.52 -11.08
CA ILE A 176 -2.99 -14.24 -11.78
C ILE A 176 -3.13 -13.11 -12.82
N PRO A 177 -4.18 -13.06 -13.68
CA PRO A 177 -4.36 -11.95 -14.60
C PRO A 177 -4.50 -10.60 -13.90
N LEU A 178 -5.21 -10.54 -12.76
CA LEU A 178 -5.35 -9.33 -11.97
C LEU A 178 -4.00 -8.91 -11.37
N MET A 179 -3.21 -9.85 -10.84
CA MET A 179 -1.88 -9.57 -10.30
C MET A 179 -0.94 -8.99 -11.35
N LYS A 180 -0.99 -9.51 -12.60
CA LYS A 180 -0.22 -8.98 -13.72
C LYS A 180 -0.67 -7.58 -14.12
N LEU A 181 -1.97 -7.33 -14.14
CA LEU A 181 -2.53 -6.00 -14.42
C LEU A 181 -2.09 -4.97 -13.36
N GLN A 182 -2.16 -5.32 -12.08
CA GLN A 182 -1.73 -4.44 -10.99
C GLN A 182 -0.22 -4.16 -11.03
N ALA A 183 0.61 -5.17 -11.28
CA ALA A 183 2.05 -5.00 -11.42
C ALA A 183 2.42 -4.04 -12.57
N GLN A 184 1.72 -4.16 -13.71
CA GLN A 184 1.89 -3.24 -14.83
C GLN A 184 1.55 -1.80 -14.44
N LYS A 185 0.44 -1.57 -13.73
CA LYS A 185 0.04 -0.24 -13.24
C LYS A 185 1.06 0.35 -12.26
N ILE A 186 1.54 -0.45 -11.31
CA ILE A 186 2.58 -0.02 -10.36
C ILE A 186 3.82 0.45 -11.12
N SER A 187 4.21 -0.28 -12.16
CA SER A 187 5.35 0.07 -12.99
C SER A 187 5.11 1.39 -13.72
N GLU A 188 3.93 1.59 -14.30
CA GLU A 188 3.54 2.85 -14.96
C GLU A 188 3.51 4.04 -14.00
N TRP A 189 3.02 3.85 -12.76
CA TRP A 189 2.98 4.88 -11.73
C TRP A 189 4.36 5.47 -11.48
N TYR A 190 5.38 4.63 -11.40
CA TYR A 190 6.75 5.02 -11.10
C TYR A 190 7.61 5.19 -12.35
N GLU A 191 6.99 5.27 -13.53
CA GLU A 191 7.69 5.37 -14.82
C GLU A 191 8.78 4.30 -14.99
N TYR A 192 8.41 3.05 -14.75
CA TYR A 192 9.31 1.90 -14.74
C TYR A 192 10.48 2.08 -13.75
N PHE A 193 10.16 2.62 -12.57
CA PHE A 193 11.09 2.88 -11.45
C PHE A 193 12.11 3.99 -11.69
N ASN A 194 11.86 4.89 -12.65
CA ASN A 194 12.65 6.11 -12.85
C ASN A 194 12.25 7.25 -11.90
N HIS A 195 11.07 7.16 -11.27
CA HIS A 195 10.56 8.14 -10.31
C HIS A 195 9.98 7.46 -9.06
N HIS A 196 10.05 8.14 -7.92
CA HIS A 196 9.44 7.68 -6.67
C HIS A 196 8.07 8.30 -6.40
N LEU A 197 7.79 9.47 -6.99
CA LEU A 197 6.46 10.08 -6.90
C LEU A 197 5.55 9.43 -7.96
N PRO A 198 4.43 8.81 -7.58
CA PRO A 198 3.61 8.10 -8.53
C PRO A 198 2.72 9.03 -9.36
N LYS A 199 2.52 8.72 -10.64
CA LYS A 199 1.74 9.54 -11.60
C LYS A 199 0.30 9.84 -11.18
N TRP A 200 -0.34 8.98 -10.39
CA TRP A 200 -1.72 9.21 -9.94
C TRP A 200 -1.84 10.33 -8.90
N TYR A 201 -0.73 10.70 -8.24
CA TYR A 201 -0.71 11.79 -7.25
C TYR A 201 -0.56 13.16 -7.92
N MET A 202 0.03 13.22 -9.12
CA MET A 202 0.23 14.44 -9.90
C MET A 202 -1.05 14.98 -10.55
#